data_AF-A0A2T2U4R3-F1
#
_entry.id   AF-A0A2T2U4R3-F1
#
_cell.length_a   1.000
_cell.length_b   1.000
_cell.length_c   1.000
_cell.angle_alpha   90.00
_cell.angle_beta   90.00
_cell.angle_gamma   90.00
#
_symmetry.space_group_name_H-M   'P 1'
#
loop_
_entity.id
_entity.type
_entity.pdbx_description
1 polymer ?
#
loop_
_entity_poly.entity_id
_entity_poly.type
_entity_poly.pdbx_seq_one_letter_code
_entity_poly.pdbx_strand_id
1 'polypeptide(L)' 'MSSTRECPSCALEFEDTGDVKECPYCGYEFPQRTASVRWVAWLLALLLLWPALKGLMYLFGS' A
#
# COMPACT_ATOMS: atom_id res chain seq x y z
N MET A 1 -11.55 3.76 20.12
CA MET A 1 -10.51 4.80 20.30
C MET A 1 -10.67 5.72 19.11
N SER A 2 -11.30 6.89 19.28
CA SER A 2 -11.33 7.91 18.23
C SER A 2 -9.95 8.54 18.17
N SER A 3 -9.22 8.26 17.09
CA SER A 3 -7.94 8.91 16.83
C SER A 3 -8.24 10.15 15.99
N THR A 4 -7.65 11.30 16.32
CA THR A 4 -7.64 12.44 15.40
C THR A 4 -6.53 12.19 14.38
N ARG A 5 -6.82 12.38 13.09
CA ARG A 5 -5.83 12.21 12.02
C ARG A 5 -5.77 13.49 11.20
N GLU A 6 -4.58 13.87 10.77
CA GLU A 6 -4.37 15.01 9.89
C GLU A 6 -4.50 14.59 8.42
N CYS A 7 -5.19 15.40 7.62
CA CYS A 7 -5.28 15.16 6.18
C CYS A 7 -3.99 15.61 5.48
N PRO A 8 -3.32 14.76 4.68
CA PRO A 8 -2.07 15.13 4.00
C PRO A 8 -2.25 16.16 2.88
N SER A 9 -3.50 16.36 2.40
CA SER A 9 -3.80 17.29 1.31
C SER A 9 -4.10 18.71 1.82
N CYS A 10 -4.96 18.83 2.85
CA CYS A 10 -5.39 20.13 3.37
C CYS A 10 -4.84 20.48 4.75
N ALA A 11 -4.07 19.59 5.39
CA ALA A 11 -3.49 19.75 6.72
C ALA A 11 -4.51 20.04 7.85
N LEU A 12 -5.79 19.72 7.62
CA LEU A 12 -6.84 19.83 8.64
C LEU A 12 -6.97 18.52 9.41
N GLU A 13 -7.29 18.66 10.70
CA GLU A 13 -7.54 17.57 11.62
C GLU A 13 -9.00 17.11 11.52
N PHE A 14 -9.23 15.80 11.52
CA PHE A 14 -10.57 15.22 11.57
C PHE A 14 -10.59 13.98 12.46
N GLU A 15 -11.77 13.66 12.98
CA GLU A 15 -11.96 12.41 13.71
C GLU A 15 -11.90 11.22 12.75
N ASP A 16 -10.92 10.36 12.97
CA ASP A 16 -10.75 9.12 12.25
C ASP A 16 -11.47 8.01 13.00
N THR A 17 -12.67 7.69 12.50
CA THR A 17 -13.49 6.57 12.98
C THR A 17 -13.02 5.22 12.46
N GLY A 18 -11.96 5.17 11.63
CA GLY A 18 -11.44 3.96 11.00
C GLY A 18 -12.06 3.65 9.62
N ASP A 19 -13.22 4.23 9.32
CA ASP A 19 -13.98 3.99 8.08
C ASP A 19 -13.95 5.19 7.11
N VAL A 20 -13.19 6.24 7.45
CA VAL A 20 -13.10 7.47 6.65
C VAL A 20 -12.30 7.19 5.38
N LYS A 21 -13.01 7.01 4.26
CA LYS A 21 -12.44 6.78 2.93
C LYS A 21 -12.02 8.05 2.22
N GLU A 22 -12.59 9.19 2.60
CA GLU A 22 -12.36 10.48 1.97
C GLU A 22 -12.35 11.59 3.03
N CYS A 23 -11.50 12.59 2.87
CA CYS A 23 -11.46 13.73 3.79
C CYS A 23 -12.73 14.58 3.66
N PRO A 24 -13.47 14.85 4.76
CA PRO A 24 -14.74 15.57 4.73
C PRO A 24 -14.62 17.05 4.34
N TYR A 25 -13.40 17.62 4.36
CA TYR A 25 -13.18 19.04 4.08
C TYR A 25 -12.79 19.32 2.64
N CYS A 26 -11.92 18.50 2.06
CA CYS A 26 -11.33 18.75 0.75
C CYS A 26 -11.62 17.66 -0.28
N GLY A 27 -12.27 16.55 0.11
CA GLY A 27 -12.58 15.45 -0.80
C GLY A 27 -11.38 14.57 -1.16
N TYR A 28 -10.30 14.60 -0.37
CA TYR A 28 -9.12 13.76 -0.65
C TYR A 28 -9.41 12.28 -0.36
N GLU A 29 -9.28 11.43 -1.38
CA GLU A 29 -9.50 9.98 -1.30
C GLU A 29 -8.32 9.28 -0.59
N PHE A 30 -8.57 8.62 0.53
CA PHE A 30 -7.54 7.85 1.22
C PHE A 30 -7.34 6.49 0.54
N PRO A 31 -6.08 6.10 0.24
CA PRO A 31 -5.79 4.85 -0.45
C PRO A 31 -6.24 3.65 0.38
N GLN A 32 -7.31 2.99 -0.08
CA GLN A 32 -7.84 1.79 0.55
C GLN A 32 -6.98 0.58 0.13
N ARG A 33 -6.21 0.03 1.07
CA ARG A 33 -5.45 -1.21 0.85
C ARG A 33 -6.43 -2.38 0.77
N THR A 34 -6.94 -2.67 -0.42
CA THR A 34 -7.82 -3.83 -0.62
C THR A 34 -7.03 -5.14 -0.55
N ALA A 35 -7.69 -6.22 -0.15
CA ALA A 35 -7.10 -7.56 -0.12
C ALA A 35 -6.57 -7.99 -1.51
N SER A 36 -7.16 -7.46 -2.58
CA SER A 36 -6.74 -7.69 -3.97
C SER A 36 -5.33 -7.15 -4.23
N VAL A 37 -5.04 -5.90 -3.80
CA VAL A 37 -3.71 -5.29 -3.96
C VAL A 37 -2.65 -6.11 -3.21
N ARG A 38 -3.00 -6.69 -2.05
CA ARG A 38 -2.08 -7.58 -1.31
C ARG A 38 -1.73 -8.84 -2.09
N TRP A 39 -2.71 -9.46 -2.76
CA TRP A 39 -2.46 -10.68 -3.55
C TRP A 39 -1.65 -10.38 -4.82
N VAL A 40 -1.96 -9.27 -5.50
CA VAL A 40 -1.19 -8.80 -6.67
C VAL A 40 0.26 -8.51 -6.30
N ALA A 41 0.52 -7.89 -5.13
CA ALA A 41 1.87 -7.64 -4.66
C ALA A 41 2.69 -8.94 -4.48
N TRP A 42 2.08 -9.99 -3.94
CA TRP A 42 2.73 -11.31 -3.81
C TRP A 42 3.01 -11.95 -5.17
N LEU A 43 2.07 -11.87 -6.11
CA LEU A 43 2.24 -12.38 -7.46
C LEU A 43 3.41 -11.69 -8.18
N LEU A 44 3.49 -10.36 -8.11
CA LEU A 44 4.58 -9.59 -8.70
C LEU A 44 5.93 -9.91 -8.03
N ALA A 45 5.96 -10.04 -6.70
CA ALA A 45 7.16 -10.43 -5.98
C ALA A 45 7.67 -11.81 -6.41
N LEU A 46 6.79 -12.81 -6.53
CA LEU A 46 7.15 -14.15 -7.02
C LEU A 46 7.64 -14.12 -8.46
N LEU A 47 6.98 -13.35 -9.33
CA LEU A 47 7.36 -13.19 -10.74
C LEU A 47 8.74 -12.56 -10.90
N LEU A 48 9.14 -11.65 -10.01
CA LEU A 48 10.47 -11.03 -10.00
C LEU A 48 11.52 -11.93 -9.33
N LEU A 49 11.16 -12.60 -8.23
CA LEU A 49 12.07 -13.48 -7.50
C LEU A 49 12.49 -14.70 -8.32
N TRP A 50 11.59 -15.28 -9.11
CA TRP A 50 11.89 -16.45 -9.94
C TRP A 50 13.07 -16.27 -10.92
N PRO A 51 13.05 -15.28 -11.84
CA PRO A 51 14.18 -15.02 -12.74
C PRO A 51 15.41 -14.50 -11.99
N ALA A 52 15.22 -13.73 -10.91
CA ALA A 52 16.34 -13.24 -10.10
C ALA A 52 17.12 -14.39 -9.46
N LEU A 53 16.43 -15.38 -8.88
CA LEU A 53 17.04 -16.58 -8.33
C LEU A 53 17.71 -17.42 -9.42
N LYS A 54 17.07 -17.59 -10.58
CA LYS A 54 17.71 -18.29 -11.71
C LYS A 54 18.96 -17.58 -12.23
N GLY A 55 18.93 -16.26 -12.35
CA GLY A 55 20.08 -15.46 -12.74
C GLY A 55 21.20 -15.53 -11.71
N LEU A 56 20.85 -15.48 -10.42
CA LEU A 56 21.81 -15.65 -9.32
C LEU A 56 22.47 -17.03 -9.37
N MET A 57 21.69 -18.10 -9.55
CA MET A 57 22.21 -19.45 -9.72
C MET A 57 23.11 -19.59 -10.94
N TYR A 58 22.77 -18.93 -12.06
CA TYR A 58 23.59 -18.93 -13.27
C TYR A 58 24.93 -18.20 -13.05
N LEU A 59 24.94 -17.11 -12.27
CA LEU A 59 26.16 -16.36 -11.94
C LEU A 59 27.06 -17.08 -10.94
N PHE A 60 26.48 -17.77 -9.94
CA PHE A 60 27.24 -18.51 -8.92
C PHE A 60 27.59 -19.96 -9.32
N GLY A 61 27.03 -20.46 -10.42
CA GLY A 61 27.23 -21.83 -10.93
C GLY A 61 28.33 -21.97 -12.00
N SER A 62 29.41 -21.18 -11.90
CA SER A 62 30.65 -21.32 -12.67
C SER A 62 31.52 -22.43 -12.08
#